data_AF-A0A0M7MRS1-F1
#
_entry.id   AF-A0A0M7MRS1-F1
#
_cell.length_a   1.000
_cell.length_b   1.000
_cell.length_c   1.000
_cell.angle_alpha   90.00
_cell.angle_beta   90.00
_cell.angle_gamma   90.00
#
_symmetry.space_group_name_H-M   'P 1'
#
loop_
_entity.id
_entity.type
_entity.pdbx_description
1 polymer ?
#
loop_
_entity_poly.entity_id
_entity_poly.type
_entity_poly.pdbx_seq_one_letter_code
_entity_poly.pdbx_strand_id
1 'polypeptide(L)'
;MRRSEVVGIQREHLDLMHGVVHLPHTKNGRARDVPLTPRAREALRRWVTGKPMRGRIFTMQPGSVTRAFIRARRRARLRYEGICRQHGRRPNAAYFRDLRFHDLRHEGTSQLATVFQIHELAKVNGNVDTRMLLRYYHPHGRELAQKLARSPLGRKQLEEMRREREIELEAMPMAA
;
A
#
# COMPACT_ATOMS: atom_id res chain seq x y z
N MET A 1 -8.61 -0.38 -2.26
CA MET A 1 -9.89 -0.46 -3.02
C MET A 1 -11.10 -0.30 -2.10
N ARG A 2 -12.23 0.26 -2.58
CA ARG A 2 -13.50 0.35 -1.84
C ARG A 2 -14.17 -1.03 -1.84
N ARG A 3 -15.06 -1.28 -0.88
CA ARG A 3 -15.77 -2.57 -0.74
C ARG A 3 -16.50 -2.98 -2.03
N SER A 4 -17.25 -2.08 -2.64
CA SER A 4 -17.98 -2.35 -3.89
C SER A 4 -17.05 -2.60 -5.07
N GLU A 5 -15.90 -1.92 -5.13
CA GLU A 5 -14.89 -2.14 -6.17
C GLU A 5 -14.30 -3.55 -6.06
N VAL A 6 -13.94 -4.00 -4.84
CA VAL A 6 -13.41 -5.35 -4.61
C VAL A 6 -14.41 -6.42 -5.04
N VAL A 7 -15.67 -6.28 -4.64
CA VAL A 7 -16.73 -7.23 -4.99
C VAL A 7 -17.05 -7.20 -6.48
N GLY A 8 -16.91 -6.05 -7.12
CA GLY A 8 -17.19 -5.85 -8.54
C GLY A 8 -16.06 -6.24 -9.49
N ILE A 9 -14.93 -6.76 -8.98
CA ILE A 9 -13.82 -7.19 -9.84
C ILE A 9 -14.31 -8.27 -10.82
N GLN A 10 -13.99 -8.06 -12.09
CA GLN A 10 -14.26 -9.01 -13.16
C GLN A 10 -12.96 -9.66 -13.63
N ARG A 11 -13.04 -10.89 -14.12
CA ARG A 11 -11.89 -11.72 -14.45
C ARG A 11 -11.06 -11.17 -15.61
N GLU A 12 -11.71 -10.52 -16.56
CA GLU A 12 -11.14 -9.83 -17.72
C GLU A 12 -10.35 -8.56 -17.34
N HIS A 13 -10.66 -7.96 -16.19
CA HIS A 13 -9.95 -6.79 -15.68
C HIS A 13 -8.80 -7.15 -14.72
N LEU A 14 -8.48 -8.44 -14.60
CA LEU A 14 -7.45 -8.94 -13.72
C LEU A 14 -6.23 -9.38 -14.54
N ASP A 15 -5.19 -8.55 -14.54
CA ASP A 15 -3.89 -8.85 -15.13
C ASP A 15 -2.97 -9.45 -14.06
N LEU A 16 -2.95 -10.79 -13.95
CA LEU A 16 -2.08 -11.49 -13.03
C LEU A 16 -0.62 -11.58 -13.50
N MET A 17 -0.35 -11.33 -14.78
CA MET A 17 1.02 -11.36 -15.30
C MET A 17 1.77 -10.14 -14.77
N HIS A 18 1.21 -8.95 -14.97
CA HIS A 18 1.78 -7.68 -14.51
C HIS A 18 1.37 -7.33 -13.07
N GLY A 19 0.40 -8.05 -12.49
CA GLY A 19 -0.03 -7.85 -11.10
C GLY A 19 -0.88 -6.59 -10.92
N VAL A 20 -1.85 -6.39 -11.81
CA VAL A 20 -2.71 -5.19 -11.84
C VAL A 20 -4.19 -5.58 -11.89
N VAL A 21 -5.03 -4.83 -11.19
CA VAL A 21 -6.48 -4.87 -11.34
C VAL A 21 -6.94 -3.57 -12.00
N HIS A 22 -7.55 -3.68 -13.16
CA HIS A 22 -8.21 -2.56 -13.83
C HIS A 22 -9.62 -2.35 -13.24
N LEU A 23 -9.96 -1.10 -12.92
CA LEU A 23 -11.29 -0.73 -12.42
C LEU A 23 -11.94 0.24 -13.41
N PRO A 24 -12.78 -0.23 -14.36
CA PRO A 24 -13.32 0.62 -15.42
C PRO A 24 -14.38 1.61 -14.90
N HIS A 25 -15.20 1.17 -13.93
CA HIS A 25 -16.23 2.00 -13.31
C HIS A 25 -15.95 2.13 -11.81
N THR A 26 -15.67 3.36 -11.38
CA THR A 26 -15.48 3.67 -9.97
C THR A 26 -16.52 4.69 -9.52
N LYS A 27 -16.82 4.73 -8.22
CA LYS A 27 -17.81 5.68 -7.65
C LYS A 27 -17.45 7.16 -7.91
N ASN A 28 -16.24 7.47 -8.37
CA ASN A 28 -15.81 8.82 -8.75
C ASN A 28 -15.69 9.02 -10.28
N GLY A 29 -16.23 8.10 -11.09
CA GLY A 29 -16.33 8.24 -12.55
C GLY A 29 -15.03 8.09 -13.34
N ARG A 30 -13.89 7.79 -12.69
CA ARG A 30 -12.60 7.61 -13.37
C ARG A 30 -12.15 6.16 -13.32
N ALA A 31 -11.80 5.61 -14.49
CA ALA A 31 -11.11 4.34 -14.57
C ALA A 31 -9.73 4.46 -13.93
N ARG A 32 -9.26 3.40 -13.27
CA ARG A 32 -7.91 3.37 -12.71
C ARG A 32 -7.39 1.96 -12.55
N ASP A 33 -6.07 1.87 -12.52
CA ASP A 33 -5.33 0.64 -12.26
C ASP A 33 -4.87 0.59 -10.82
N VAL A 34 -5.03 -0.58 -10.19
CA VAL A 34 -4.61 -0.84 -8.82
C VAL A 34 -3.55 -1.94 -8.82
N PRO A 35 -2.30 -1.64 -8.42
CA PRO A 35 -1.27 -2.66 -8.33
C PRO A 35 -1.59 -3.65 -7.20
N LEU A 36 -1.24 -4.91 -7.42
CA LEU A 36 -1.35 -5.99 -6.47
C LEU A 36 -0.02 -6.21 -5.78
N THR A 37 -0.04 -6.38 -4.46
CA THR A 37 1.14 -6.90 -3.76
C THR A 37 1.40 -8.35 -4.21
N PRO A 38 2.64 -8.85 -4.10
CA PRO A 38 2.95 -10.24 -4.48
C PRO A 38 2.03 -11.26 -3.82
N ARG A 39 1.70 -11.05 -2.54
CA ARG A 39 0.76 -11.89 -1.78
C ARG A 39 -0.68 -11.79 -2.28
N ALA A 40 -1.14 -10.60 -2.65
CA ALA A 40 -2.48 -10.43 -3.22
C ALA A 40 -2.60 -11.08 -4.60
N ARG A 41 -1.56 -10.93 -5.45
CA ARG A 41 -1.46 -11.58 -6.77
C ARG A 41 -1.50 -13.10 -6.65
N GLU A 42 -0.73 -13.67 -5.73
CA GLU A 42 -0.73 -15.10 -5.44
C GLU A 42 -2.10 -15.60 -4.99
N ALA A 43 -2.72 -14.91 -4.03
CA ALA A 43 -4.04 -15.28 -3.51
C ALA A 43 -5.12 -15.25 -4.60
N LEU A 44 -5.10 -14.21 -5.44
CA LEU A 44 -6.03 -14.10 -6.58
C LEU A 44 -5.76 -15.17 -7.63
N ARG A 45 -4.50 -15.46 -7.96
CA ARG A 45 -4.14 -16.54 -8.89
C ARG A 45 -4.74 -17.87 -8.45
N ARG A 46 -4.50 -18.27 -7.20
CA ARG A 46 -5.07 -19.51 -6.64
C ARG A 46 -6.59 -19.50 -6.62
N TRP A 47 -7.19 -18.35 -6.31
CA TRP A 47 -8.64 -18.22 -6.24
C TRP A 47 -9.32 -18.40 -7.61
N VAL A 48 -8.71 -17.90 -8.69
CA VAL A 48 -9.30 -17.93 -10.04
C VAL A 48 -8.91 -19.15 -10.87
N THR A 49 -7.99 -20.00 -10.39
CA THR A 49 -7.66 -21.28 -11.03
C THR A 49 -8.91 -22.13 -11.17
N GLY A 50 -9.17 -22.63 -12.40
CA GLY A 50 -10.36 -23.45 -12.71
C GLY A 50 -11.68 -22.67 -12.77
N LYS A 51 -11.68 -21.34 -12.63
CA LYS A 51 -12.88 -20.49 -12.79
C LYS A 51 -12.97 -19.95 -14.23
N PRO A 52 -14.17 -19.53 -14.70
CA PRO A 52 -14.34 -18.90 -16.00
C PRO A 52 -13.41 -17.70 -16.21
N MET A 53 -13.00 -17.46 -17.46
CA MET A 53 -12.09 -16.36 -17.83
C MET A 53 -12.78 -14.98 -17.96
N ARG A 54 -14.10 -14.90 -17.83
CA ARG A 54 -14.89 -13.66 -17.86
C ARG A 54 -15.93 -13.60 -16.75
N GLY A 55 -16.35 -12.40 -16.39
CA GLY A 55 -17.37 -12.13 -15.37
C GLY A 55 -16.81 -11.95 -13.96
N ARG A 56 -17.70 -11.79 -12.98
CA ARG A 56 -17.31 -11.47 -11.59
C ARG A 56 -16.54 -12.61 -10.93
N ILE A 57 -15.40 -12.29 -10.32
CA ILE A 57 -14.60 -13.28 -9.56
C ILE A 57 -15.17 -13.56 -8.15
N PHE A 58 -16.06 -12.69 -7.68
CA PHE A 58 -16.81 -12.84 -6.43
C PHE A 58 -18.31 -12.78 -6.73
N THR A 59 -19.06 -13.74 -6.21
CA THR A 59 -20.52 -13.83 -6.35
C THR A 59 -21.28 -13.16 -5.21
N MET A 60 -20.58 -12.66 -4.19
CA MET A 60 -21.19 -12.07 -3.01
C MET A 60 -21.59 -10.62 -3.20
N GLN A 61 -22.56 -10.14 -2.43
CA GLN A 61 -22.95 -8.72 -2.42
C GLN A 61 -22.06 -7.90 -1.45
N PRO A 62 -21.90 -6.57 -1.66
CA PRO A 62 -21.13 -5.72 -0.75
C PRO A 62 -21.61 -5.78 0.71
N GLY A 63 -22.92 -5.92 0.95
CA GLY A 63 -23.47 -6.11 2.29
C GLY A 63 -22.99 -7.41 2.96
N SER A 64 -22.78 -8.47 2.17
CA SER A 64 -22.27 -9.76 2.66
C SER A 64 -20.83 -9.68 3.12
N VAL A 65 -19.98 -8.89 2.44
CA VAL A 65 -18.60 -8.61 2.90
C VAL A 65 -18.60 -7.95 4.27
N THR A 66 -19.49 -6.99 4.48
CA THR A 66 -19.61 -6.27 5.76
C THR A 66 -19.95 -7.22 6.90
N ARG A 67 -20.97 -8.05 6.70
CA ARG A 67 -21.38 -9.06 7.69
C ARG A 67 -20.28 -10.09 7.94
N ALA A 68 -19.61 -10.56 6.89
CA ALA A 68 -18.48 -11.47 7.01
C ALA A 68 -17.33 -10.86 7.81
N PHE A 69 -17.02 -9.57 7.58
CA PHE A 69 -15.99 -8.84 8.32
C PHE A 69 -16.35 -8.67 9.80
N ILE A 70 -17.60 -8.33 10.13
CA ILE A 70 -18.07 -8.24 11.52
C ILE A 70 -17.87 -9.58 12.25
N ARG A 71 -18.24 -10.70 11.59
CA ARG A 71 -18.02 -12.04 12.16
C ARG A 71 -16.53 -12.35 12.32
N ALA A 72 -15.70 -12.00 11.34
CA ALA A 72 -14.26 -12.19 11.42
C ALA A 72 -13.63 -11.37 12.56
N ARG A 73 -14.02 -10.10 12.72
CA ARG A 73 -13.60 -9.22 13.82
C ARG A 73 -13.96 -9.84 15.17
N ARG A 74 -15.20 -10.34 15.34
CA ARG A 74 -15.62 -11.01 16.58
C ARG A 74 -14.76 -12.23 16.89
N ARG A 75 -14.50 -13.10 15.90
CA ARG A 75 -13.61 -14.27 16.09
C ARG A 75 -12.18 -13.86 16.44
N ALA A 76 -11.65 -12.83 15.80
CA ALA A 76 -10.32 -12.31 16.08
C ALA A 76 -10.22 -11.77 17.52
N ARG A 77 -11.25 -11.04 17.98
CA ARG A 77 -11.34 -10.55 19.37
C ARG A 77 -11.32 -11.71 20.37
N LEU A 78 -12.15 -12.74 20.17
CA LEU A 78 -12.20 -13.91 21.05
C LEU A 78 -10.85 -14.63 21.11
N ARG A 79 -10.18 -14.79 19.96
CA ARG A 79 -8.85 -15.40 19.89
C ARG A 79 -7.81 -14.57 20.64
N TYR A 80 -7.82 -13.24 20.45
CA TYR A 80 -6.92 -12.32 21.16
C TYR A 80 -7.10 -12.41 22.67
N GLU A 81 -8.34 -12.39 23.16
CA GLU A 81 -8.63 -12.54 24.59
C GLU A 81 -8.19 -13.90 25.14
N GLY A 82 -8.30 -14.97 24.33
CA GLY A 82 -7.77 -16.29 24.68
C GLY A 82 -6.25 -16.28 24.83
N ILE A 83 -5.52 -15.68 23.89
CA ILE A 83 -4.06 -15.51 23.96
C ILE A 83 -3.67 -14.69 25.20
N CYS A 84 -4.37 -13.59 25.46
CA CYS A 84 -4.15 -12.78 26.66
C CYS A 84 -4.32 -13.59 27.95
N ARG A 85 -5.40 -14.38 28.05
CA ARG A 85 -5.63 -15.28 29.19
C ARG A 85 -4.52 -16.31 29.35
N GLN A 86 -4.08 -16.95 28.26
CA GLN A 86 -3.00 -17.93 28.26
C GLN A 86 -1.68 -17.34 28.77
N HIS A 87 -1.40 -16.07 28.48
CA HIS A 87 -0.18 -15.38 28.92
C HIS A 87 -0.37 -14.53 30.19
N GLY A 88 -1.50 -14.64 30.90
CA GLY A 88 -1.76 -13.86 32.12
C GLY A 88 -1.83 -12.34 31.91
N ARG A 89 -2.13 -11.88 30.68
CA ARG A 89 -2.18 -10.45 30.32
C ARG A 89 -3.63 -9.95 30.30
N ARG A 90 -3.84 -8.69 30.70
CA ARG A 90 -5.13 -8.01 30.53
C ARG A 90 -5.34 -7.62 29.06
N PRO A 91 -6.44 -8.05 28.40
CA PRO A 91 -6.73 -7.64 27.03
C PRO A 91 -6.95 -6.13 26.95
N ASN A 92 -6.35 -5.48 25.94
CA ASN A 92 -6.63 -4.08 25.66
C ASN A 92 -8.05 -3.95 25.07
N ALA A 93 -8.92 -3.17 25.72
CA ALA A 93 -10.32 -3.03 25.32
C ALA A 93 -10.51 -2.23 24.01
N ALA A 94 -9.49 -1.49 23.56
CA ALA A 94 -9.50 -0.79 22.27
C ALA A 94 -9.29 -1.76 21.09
N TYR A 95 -8.63 -2.90 21.30
CA TYR A 95 -8.30 -3.82 20.21
C TYR A 95 -9.57 -4.47 19.65
N PHE A 96 -9.70 -4.46 18.32
CA PHE A 96 -10.87 -4.95 17.59
C PHE A 96 -12.20 -4.23 17.90
N ARG A 97 -12.15 -3.07 18.57
CA ARG A 97 -13.30 -2.18 18.77
C ARG A 97 -13.53 -1.36 17.50
N ASP A 98 -14.79 -1.23 17.09
CA ASP A 98 -15.26 -0.39 15.98
C ASP A 98 -14.53 -0.52 14.62
N LEU A 99 -13.70 -1.55 14.45
CA LEU A 99 -13.04 -1.84 13.19
C LEU A 99 -14.07 -2.16 12.11
N ARG A 100 -14.01 -1.43 11.00
CA ARG A 100 -14.85 -1.54 9.79
C ARG A 100 -14.01 -2.06 8.63
N PHE A 101 -14.67 -2.64 7.64
CA PHE A 101 -13.97 -3.09 6.42
C PHE A 101 -13.27 -1.95 5.68
N HIS A 102 -13.80 -0.72 5.78
CA HIS A 102 -13.17 0.45 5.18
C HIS A 102 -11.81 0.78 5.78
N ASP A 103 -11.56 0.41 7.03
CA ASP A 103 -10.27 0.70 7.70
C ASP A 103 -9.14 -0.10 7.07
N LEU A 104 -9.44 -1.25 6.43
CA LEU A 104 -8.45 -1.97 5.61
C LEU A 104 -7.96 -1.15 4.41
N ARG A 105 -8.82 -0.28 3.87
CA ARG A 105 -8.42 0.64 2.81
C ARG A 105 -7.54 1.75 3.37
N HIS A 106 -7.83 2.24 4.58
CA HIS A 106 -6.98 3.21 5.27
C HIS A 106 -5.58 2.61 5.47
N GLU A 107 -5.51 1.43 6.10
CA GLU A 107 -4.25 0.70 6.32
C GLU A 107 -3.51 0.40 5.01
N GLY A 108 -4.21 -0.11 4.00
CA GLY A 108 -3.62 -0.35 2.69
C GLY A 108 -3.07 0.92 2.03
N THR A 109 -3.70 2.07 2.24
CA THR A 109 -3.20 3.36 1.73
C THR A 109 -1.95 3.79 2.49
N SER A 110 -1.91 3.63 3.82
CA SER A 110 -0.72 3.89 4.65
C SER A 110 0.46 3.04 4.19
N GLN A 111 0.26 1.74 3.98
CA GLN A 111 1.31 0.83 3.50
C GLN A 111 1.83 1.24 2.13
N LEU A 112 0.94 1.57 1.19
CA LEU A 112 1.32 2.02 -0.14
C LEU A 112 2.03 3.38 -0.15
N ALA A 113 1.75 4.26 0.82
CA ALA A 113 2.44 5.55 0.95
C ALA A 113 3.93 5.40 1.30
N THR A 114 4.35 4.24 1.82
CA THR A 114 5.78 3.92 2.03
C THR A 114 6.52 3.56 0.73
N VAL A 115 5.78 3.21 -0.32
CA VAL A 115 6.32 2.76 -1.61
C VAL A 115 6.17 3.84 -2.68
N PHE A 116 5.01 4.48 -2.72
CA PHE A 116 4.62 5.42 -3.77
C PHE A 116 4.68 6.87 -3.32
N GLN A 117 5.00 7.75 -4.26
CA GLN A 117 4.85 9.19 -4.08
C GLN A 117 3.36 9.58 -4.04
N ILE A 118 3.04 10.75 -3.46
CA ILE A 118 1.64 11.21 -3.28
C ILE A 118 0.84 11.15 -4.60
N HIS A 119 1.41 11.59 -5.71
CA HIS A 119 0.69 11.66 -6.99
C HIS A 119 0.39 10.28 -7.57
N GLU A 120 1.33 9.33 -7.42
CA GLU A 120 1.12 7.92 -7.79
C GLU A 120 0.05 7.29 -6.90
N LEU A 121 0.13 7.53 -5.59
CA LEU A 121 -0.84 7.06 -4.62
C LEU A 121 -2.24 7.60 -4.91
N ALA A 122 -2.35 8.85 -5.39
CA ALA A 122 -3.61 9.43 -5.82
C ALA A 122 -4.22 8.69 -7.01
N LYS A 123 -3.39 8.34 -8.00
CA LYS A 123 -3.81 7.55 -9.16
C LYS A 123 -4.28 6.15 -8.75
N VAL A 124 -3.53 5.47 -7.88
CA VAL A 124 -3.87 4.13 -7.38
C VAL A 124 -5.15 4.12 -6.54
N ASN A 125 -5.25 5.05 -5.60
CA ASN A 125 -6.36 5.07 -4.66
C ASN A 125 -7.63 5.69 -5.30
N GLY A 126 -7.51 6.52 -6.33
CA GLY A 126 -8.64 7.19 -6.98
C GLY A 126 -9.17 8.37 -6.15
N ASN A 127 -8.28 9.06 -5.46
CA ASN A 127 -8.59 10.28 -4.72
C ASN A 127 -8.69 11.44 -5.71
N VAL A 128 -9.78 12.23 -5.61
CA VAL A 128 -9.95 13.45 -6.41
C VAL A 128 -9.10 14.58 -5.84
N ASP A 129 -9.10 14.72 -4.51
CA ASP A 129 -8.27 15.68 -3.80
C ASP A 129 -7.05 14.98 -3.16
N THR A 130 -5.86 15.44 -3.54
CA THR A 130 -4.56 14.96 -3.02
C THR A 130 -4.33 15.37 -1.57
N ARG A 131 -4.96 16.44 -1.06
CA ARG A 131 -4.88 16.84 0.35
C ARG A 131 -5.37 15.74 1.29
N MET A 132 -6.34 14.93 0.85
CA MET A 132 -6.79 13.77 1.63
C MET A 132 -5.70 12.72 1.85
N LEU A 133 -4.68 12.68 0.98
CA LEU A 133 -3.59 11.71 1.04
C LEU A 133 -2.46 12.14 1.98
N LEU A 134 -2.38 13.43 2.32
CA LEU A 134 -1.40 13.95 3.28
C LEU A 134 -1.54 13.28 4.67
N ARG A 135 -2.71 12.73 4.99
CA ARG A 135 -2.93 11.91 6.19
C ARG A 135 -2.15 10.59 6.23
N TYR A 136 -1.63 10.14 5.10
CA TYR A 136 -0.91 8.86 4.98
C TYR A 136 0.55 9.03 4.61
N TYR A 137 0.91 10.19 4.07
CA TYR A 137 2.25 10.48 3.57
C TYR A 137 3.04 11.27 4.61
N HIS A 138 3.89 10.56 5.36
CA HIS A 138 4.74 11.12 6.40
C HIS A 138 6.21 10.72 6.15
N PRO A 139 6.87 11.32 5.14
CA PRO A 139 8.25 10.93 4.81
C PRO A 139 9.19 11.34 5.93
N HIS A 140 10.16 10.48 6.26
CA HIS A 140 11.20 10.84 7.21
C HIS A 140 12.26 11.72 6.54
N GLY A 141 12.77 12.73 7.24
CA GLY A 141 13.82 13.63 6.71
C GLY A 141 15.05 12.88 6.18
N ARG A 142 15.43 11.76 6.83
CA ARG A 142 16.51 10.87 6.37
C ARG A 142 16.22 10.26 5.00
N GLU A 143 14.99 9.81 4.75
CA GLU A 143 14.59 9.24 3.46
C GLU A 143 14.61 10.31 2.37
N LEU A 144 14.15 11.54 2.69
CA LEU A 144 14.21 12.67 1.77
C LEU A 144 15.65 13.06 1.44
N ALA A 145 16.55 13.08 2.42
CA ALA A 145 17.97 13.35 2.20
C ALA A 145 18.62 12.27 1.31
N GLN A 146 18.33 10.99 1.54
CA GLN A 146 18.80 9.90 0.67
C GLN A 146 18.27 10.04 -0.75
N LYS A 147 17.00 10.44 -0.91
CA LYS A 147 16.39 10.68 -2.22
C LYS A 147 17.06 11.85 -2.94
N LEU A 148 17.38 12.93 -2.23
CA LEU A 148 18.12 14.08 -2.76
C LEU A 148 19.54 13.67 -3.19
N ALA A 149 20.27 12.94 -2.36
CA ALA A 149 21.62 12.47 -2.68
C ALA A 149 21.66 11.58 -3.94
N ARG A 150 20.62 10.78 -4.17
CA ARG A 150 20.50 9.92 -5.36
C ARG A 150 20.00 10.65 -6.61
N SER A 151 19.49 11.87 -6.48
CA SER A 151 18.98 12.65 -7.60
C SER A 151 20.11 13.13 -8.53
N PRO A 152 19.81 13.55 -9.78
CA PRO A 152 20.82 14.13 -10.67
C PRO A 152 21.60 15.28 -10.05
N LEU A 153 20.89 16.15 -9.30
CA LEU A 153 21.50 17.26 -8.56
C LEU A 153 22.49 16.76 -7.50
N GLY A 154 22.05 15.83 -6.64
CA GLY A 154 22.88 15.30 -5.57
C GLY A 154 24.11 14.56 -6.09
N ARG A 155 23.97 13.78 -7.17
CA ARG A 155 25.11 13.09 -7.81
C ARG A 155 26.13 14.08 -8.37
N LYS A 156 25.66 15.09 -9.11
CA LYS A 156 26.52 16.13 -9.67
C LYS A 156 27.34 16.83 -8.58
N GLN A 157 26.69 17.28 -7.50
CA GLN A 157 27.37 17.96 -6.40
C GLN A 157 28.34 17.05 -5.64
N LEU A 158 28.00 15.78 -5.45
CA LEU A 158 28.91 14.81 -4.83
C LEU A 158 30.15 14.53 -5.68
N GLU A 159 30.01 14.52 -7.01
CA GLU A 159 31.13 14.39 -7.96
C GLU A 159 32.02 15.64 -7.97
N GLU A 160 31.42 16.84 -7.95
CA GLU A 160 32.14 18.12 -7.85
C GLU A 160 32.99 18.17 -6.57
N MET A 161 32.40 17.87 -5.40
CA MET A 161 33.15 17.83 -4.13
C MET A 161 34.25 16.76 -4.09
N ARG A 162 34.09 15.65 -4.82
CA ARG A 162 35.16 14.64 -4.93
C ARG A 162 36.34 15.17 -5.73
N ARG A 163 36.07 15.81 -6.87
CA ARG A 163 37.10 16.46 -7.69
C ARG A 163 37.82 17.57 -6.93
N GLU A 164 37.08 18.41 -6.21
CA GLU A 164 37.66 19.47 -5.37
C GLU A 164 38.60 18.88 -4.31
N ARG A 165 38.20 17.80 -3.63
CA ARG A 165 39.06 17.10 -2.66
C ARG A 165 40.29 16.47 -3.27
N GLU A 166 40.18 15.88 -4.46
CA GLU A 166 41.33 15.31 -5.18
C GLU A 166 42.35 16.40 -5.51
N ILE A 167 41.89 17.56 -6.01
CA ILE A 167 42.72 18.72 -6.30
C ILE A 167 43.38 19.27 -5.02
N GLU A 168 42.63 19.38 -3.91
CA GLU A 168 43.19 19.82 -2.62
C GLU A 168 44.28 18.88 -2.10
N LEU A 169 44.08 17.56 -2.21
CA LEU A 169 45.06 16.54 -1.81
C LEU A 169 46.33 16.57 -2.67
N GLU A 170 46.19 16.76 -3.98
CA GLU A 170 47.34 16.93 -4.90
C GLU A 170 48.11 18.23 -4.63
N ALA A 171 47.43 19.27 -4.14
CA ALA A 171 48.03 20.55 -3.80
C ALA A 171 48.68 20.60 -2.39
N MET A 172 48.51 19.57 -1.55
CA MET A 172 49.20 19.51 -0.26
C MET A 172 50.69 19.19 -0.47
N PRO A 173 51.63 20.04 0.01
CA PRO A 173 53.05 19.73 -0.10
C PRO A 173 53.36 18.46 0.70
N MET A 174 54.08 17.53 0.09
CA MET A 174 54.65 16.36 0.78
C MET A 174 55.43 16.86 1.99
N ALA A 175 54.87 16.70 3.19
CA ALA A 175 55.58 16.99 4.43
C ALA A 175 56.82 16.08 4.48
N ALA A 176 57.99 16.72 4.37
CA ALA A 176 59.32 16.13 4.46
C ALA A 176 59.63 15.69 5.90
#